data_AF-A0A534GYI1-F1
#
_entry.id   AF-A0A534GYI1-F1
#
_cell.length_a   1.000
_cell.length_b   1.000
_cell.length_c   1.000
_cell.angle_alpha   90.00
_cell.angle_beta   90.00
_cell.angle_gamma   90.00
#
_symmetry.space_group_name_H-M   'P 1'
#
loop_
_entity.id
_entity.type
_entity.pdbx_description
1 polymer ?
#
loop_
_entity_poly.entity_id
_entity_poly.type
_entity_poly.pdbx_seq_one_letter_code
_entity_poly.pdbx_strand_id
1 'polypeptide(L)'
;MWYWTPGQLSVYNTPCYLPVVSPPPLCTPGRVQRNPLEREYYQFLFQVHEKDLATYLQADFKGEGWAGNLGVRIVNTEENIVTYSGQNVSASTPGAVLTSLFGPFVGLPVSHNYSDFLPSANLKIDMTPDVIARFAASQTMTRADYSALAGSTNLAPPGTLTGIGSGTGGNPDLKPIRSTNYDVGLEWYFAKRSLLAGTLFYMDLQNYIGFGSQTLSYLTYGPPAPPQGALVQYNLTVPVNTKGRVQGIELVYQQALADHFGLEGNYTYTDGRQTEGVLQGGDDRLVGTS
;
A
#
# COMPACT_ATOMS: atom_id res chain seq x y z
N MET A 1 13.97 -25.28 20.15
CA MET A 1 14.47 -25.97 18.94
C MET A 1 13.84 -27.35 18.92
N TRP A 2 13.01 -27.64 17.91
CA TRP A 2 12.45 -28.97 17.72
C TRP A 2 13.44 -29.81 16.92
N TYR A 3 13.90 -30.94 17.47
CA TYR A 3 14.74 -31.89 16.76
C TYR A 3 13.88 -33.04 16.24
N TRP A 4 14.01 -33.35 14.95
CA TRP A 4 13.38 -34.51 14.34
C TRP A 4 14.32 -35.70 14.52
N THR A 5 13.79 -36.82 15.01
CA THR A 5 14.55 -38.09 15.00
C THR A 5 14.72 -38.57 13.54
N PRO A 6 15.76 -39.35 13.23
CA PRO A 6 15.95 -39.93 11.90
C PRO A 6 14.73 -40.72 11.38
N GLY A 7 14.00 -41.39 12.28
CA GLY A 7 12.74 -42.09 11.93
C GLY A 7 11.60 -41.13 11.58
N GLN A 8 11.44 -40.02 12.31
CA GLN A 8 10.45 -39.00 11.97
C GLN A 8 10.80 -38.26 10.67
N LEU A 9 12.09 -38.02 10.42
CA LEU A 9 12.57 -37.45 9.17
C LEU A 9 12.34 -38.40 7.98
N SER A 10 12.57 -39.71 8.20
CA SER A 10 12.26 -40.77 7.24
C SER A 10 10.77 -40.79 6.89
N VAL A 11 9.87 -40.77 7.88
CA VAL A 11 8.41 -40.75 7.65
C VAL A 11 7.97 -39.44 6.98
N TYR A 12 8.51 -38.30 7.41
CA TYR A 12 8.22 -37.00 6.77
C TYR A 12 8.66 -36.96 5.30
N ASN A 13 9.78 -37.62 4.98
CA ASN A 13 10.33 -37.77 3.63
C ASN A 13 9.72 -38.95 2.86
N THR A 14 8.88 -39.79 3.47
CA THR A 14 8.18 -40.83 2.72
C THR A 14 7.13 -40.20 1.80
N PRO A 15 7.01 -40.65 0.54
CA PRO A 15 6.13 -40.01 -0.46
C PRO A 15 4.64 -39.95 -0.08
N CYS A 16 4.18 -40.76 0.89
CA CYS A 16 2.76 -41.00 1.12
C CYS A 16 2.43 -41.30 2.61
N TYR A 17 2.60 -40.35 3.54
CA TYR A 17 2.08 -40.51 4.90
C TYR A 17 1.14 -39.36 5.29
N LEU A 18 -0.14 -39.51 4.93
CA LEU A 18 -1.24 -39.01 5.74
C LEU A 18 -2.17 -40.21 5.99
N PRO A 19 -2.34 -40.67 7.24
CA PRO A 19 -3.47 -41.50 7.56
C PRO A 19 -4.72 -40.59 7.53
N VAL A 20 -5.85 -41.14 7.11
CA VAL A 20 -7.20 -40.53 7.25
C VAL A 20 -7.64 -39.57 6.13
N VAL A 21 -7.71 -40.06 4.88
CA VAL A 21 -8.88 -39.86 4.00
C VAL A 21 -8.83 -40.89 2.86
N SER A 22 -9.94 -41.61 2.64
CA SER A 22 -10.13 -42.55 1.53
C SER A 22 -11.20 -41.99 0.60
N PRO A 23 -10.99 -41.94 -0.73
CA PRO A 23 -9.80 -42.39 -1.45
C PRO A 23 -8.63 -41.40 -1.30
N PRO A 24 -7.37 -41.87 -1.35
CA PRO A 24 -6.20 -41.02 -1.25
C PRO A 24 -6.18 -40.02 -2.41
N PRO A 25 -6.02 -38.70 -2.19
CA PRO A 25 -5.81 -37.77 -3.27
C PRO A 25 -4.49 -38.15 -3.96
N LEU A 26 -4.60 -38.51 -5.24
CA LEU A 26 -3.55 -38.78 -6.23
C LEU A 26 -2.16 -38.25 -5.84
N CYS A 27 -1.41 -39.01 -5.04
CA CYS A 27 -0.01 -38.73 -4.73
C CYS A 27 0.85 -39.40 -5.79
N THR A 28 1.13 -38.69 -6.89
CA THR A 28 2.17 -39.12 -7.83
C THR A 28 3.54 -38.87 -7.17
N PRO A 29 4.42 -39.88 -7.03
CA PRO A 29 5.77 -39.68 -6.51
C PRO A 29 6.51 -38.59 -7.29
N GLY A 30 7.16 -37.65 -6.57
CA GLY A 30 8.04 -36.65 -7.18
C GLY A 30 7.42 -35.29 -7.52
N ARG A 31 6.16 -35.00 -7.14
CA ARG A 31 5.60 -33.65 -7.35
C ARG A 31 5.83 -32.69 -6.19
N VAL A 32 5.74 -33.10 -4.93
CA VAL A 32 5.77 -32.19 -3.76
C VAL A 32 7.19 -31.99 -3.20
N GLN A 33 7.64 -30.74 -3.12
CA GLN A 33 8.94 -30.35 -2.57
C GLN A 33 8.90 -30.26 -1.03
N ARG A 34 9.62 -31.18 -0.37
CA ARG A 34 9.65 -31.33 1.10
C ARG A 34 10.94 -30.82 1.73
N ASN A 35 11.99 -30.61 0.94
CA ASN A 35 13.26 -30.07 1.40
C ASN A 35 13.05 -28.66 1.95
N PRO A 36 13.33 -28.39 3.24
CA PRO A 36 13.09 -27.08 3.85
C PRO A 36 13.90 -25.95 3.21
N LEU A 37 15.01 -26.26 2.52
CA LEU A 37 15.83 -25.26 1.82
C LEU A 37 15.32 -24.92 0.42
N GLU A 38 14.49 -25.77 -0.17
CA GLU A 38 14.00 -25.63 -1.56
C GLU A 38 12.48 -25.48 -1.63
N ARG A 39 11.77 -25.61 -0.49
CA ARG A 39 10.31 -25.53 -0.44
C ARG A 39 9.84 -24.09 -0.55
N GLU A 40 8.99 -23.84 -1.53
CA GLU A 40 8.29 -22.58 -1.71
C GLU A 40 6.97 -22.54 -0.91
N TYR A 41 6.67 -21.37 -0.36
CA TYR A 41 5.40 -21.08 0.31
C TYR A 41 4.60 -20.14 -0.57
N TYR A 42 3.90 -20.71 -1.56
CA TYR A 42 3.17 -19.94 -2.57
C TYR A 42 2.23 -18.88 -1.98
N GLN A 43 1.62 -19.13 -0.81
CA GLN A 43 0.78 -18.14 -0.12
C GLN A 43 1.49 -16.83 0.30
N PHE A 44 2.82 -16.82 0.26
CA PHE A 44 3.67 -15.67 0.55
C PHE A 44 4.39 -15.12 -0.69
N LEU A 45 4.20 -15.77 -1.84
CA LEU A 45 4.77 -15.33 -3.10
C LEU A 45 3.78 -14.42 -3.82
N PHE A 46 4.34 -13.42 -4.48
CA PHE A 46 3.61 -12.59 -5.41
C PHE A 46 4.53 -12.11 -6.52
N GLN A 47 3.93 -11.68 -7.62
CA GLN A 47 4.61 -11.00 -8.70
C GLN A 47 3.87 -9.70 -8.99
N VAL A 48 4.61 -8.60 -9.14
CA VAL A 48 4.08 -7.34 -9.68
C VAL A 48 4.91 -6.97 -10.90
N HIS A 49 4.24 -6.72 -12.01
CA HIS A 49 4.83 -6.20 -13.23
C HIS A 49 4.09 -4.94 -13.65
N GLU A 50 4.79 -3.80 -13.61
CA GLU A 50 4.24 -2.50 -13.96
C GLU A 50 4.98 -1.91 -15.17
N LYS A 51 4.23 -1.29 -16.08
CA LYS A 51 4.75 -0.47 -17.17
C LYS A 51 4.12 0.89 -17.13
N ASP A 52 4.98 1.90 -17.19
CA ASP A 52 4.59 3.29 -17.09
C ASP A 52 5.04 4.09 -18.32
N LEU A 53 4.11 4.87 -18.87
CA LEU A 53 4.43 5.90 -19.84
C LEU A 53 3.94 7.25 -19.30
N ALA A 54 4.86 8.21 -19.17
CA ALA A 54 4.55 9.55 -18.72
C ALA A 54 4.92 10.59 -19.79
N THR A 55 3.99 11.49 -20.07
CA THR A 55 4.20 12.66 -20.93
C THR A 55 3.99 13.92 -20.11
N TYR A 56 4.83 14.93 -20.29
CA TYR A 56 4.77 16.19 -19.56
C TYR A 56 4.93 17.39 -20.50
N LEU A 57 4.23 18.47 -20.17
CA LEU A 57 4.37 19.76 -20.81
C LEU A 57 4.29 20.84 -19.73
N GLN A 58 5.20 21.80 -19.78
CA GLN A 58 5.21 22.96 -18.89
C GLN A 58 5.43 24.23 -19.71
N ALA A 59 4.75 25.30 -19.32
CA ALA A 59 4.96 26.65 -19.80
C ALA A 59 5.26 27.56 -18.61
N ASP A 60 6.34 28.32 -18.71
CA ASP A 60 6.77 29.30 -17.72
C ASP A 60 6.48 30.72 -18.21
N PHE A 61 6.00 31.56 -17.30
CA PHE A 61 5.59 32.93 -17.56
C PHE A 61 6.28 33.86 -16.58
N LYS A 62 6.66 35.05 -17.06
CA LYS A 62 7.24 36.09 -16.24
C LYS A 62 6.77 37.46 -16.73
N GLY A 63 6.38 38.31 -15.79
CA GLY A 63 6.09 39.71 -16.04
C GLY A 63 6.75 40.61 -14.99
N GLU A 64 6.37 41.88 -14.99
CA GLU A 64 6.79 42.81 -13.94
C GLU A 64 6.05 42.48 -12.65
N GLY A 65 6.80 42.15 -11.60
CA GLY A 65 6.25 41.82 -10.28
C GLY A 65 5.49 40.49 -10.19
N TRP A 66 5.62 39.60 -11.18
CA TRP A 66 5.06 38.25 -11.08
C TRP A 66 5.79 37.23 -11.96
N ALA A 67 5.70 35.98 -11.56
CA ALA A 67 6.13 34.83 -12.35
C ALA A 67 5.20 33.66 -12.06
N GLY A 68 5.04 32.75 -13.01
CA GLY A 68 4.22 31.57 -12.79
C GLY A 68 4.51 30.48 -13.80
N ASN A 69 3.96 29.30 -13.56
CA ASN A 69 4.00 28.23 -14.54
C ASN A 69 2.71 27.44 -14.53
N LEU A 70 2.42 26.86 -15.69
CA LEU A 70 1.34 25.92 -15.89
C LEU A 70 1.96 24.65 -16.46
N GLY A 71 1.60 23.52 -15.87
CA GLY A 71 2.10 22.21 -16.23
C GLY A 71 0.98 21.21 -16.33
N VAL A 72 1.20 20.18 -17.14
CA VAL A 72 0.38 19.00 -17.18
C VAL A 72 1.28 17.78 -17.33
N ARG A 73 0.98 16.75 -16.56
CA ARG A 73 1.56 15.42 -16.70
C ARG A 73 0.45 14.41 -16.94
N ILE A 74 0.60 13.58 -17.97
CA ILE A 74 -0.30 12.46 -18.26
C ILE A 74 0.48 11.18 -18.04
N VAL A 75 -0.03 10.27 -17.21
CA VAL A 75 0.61 8.98 -16.92
C VAL A 75 -0.32 7.85 -17.29
N ASN A 76 0.11 6.96 -18.16
CA ASN A 76 -0.55 5.69 -18.46
C ASN A 76 0.19 4.58 -17.73
N THR A 77 -0.52 3.80 -16.93
CA THR A 77 0.04 2.70 -16.14
C THR A 77 -0.67 1.40 -16.50
N GLU A 78 0.11 0.39 -16.85
CA GLU A 78 -0.33 -1.00 -16.96
C GLU A 78 0.30 -1.81 -15.83
N GLU A 79 -0.53 -2.40 -14.98
CA GLU A 79 -0.09 -3.17 -13.81
C GLU A 79 -0.64 -4.59 -13.90
N ASN A 80 0.22 -5.58 -13.65
CA ASN A 80 -0.14 -6.99 -13.59
C ASN A 80 0.38 -7.57 -12.29
N ILE A 81 -0.54 -7.99 -11.44
CA ILE A 81 -0.27 -8.56 -10.13
C ILE A 81 -0.65 -10.03 -10.17
N VAL A 82 0.20 -10.91 -9.69
CA VAL A 82 -0.12 -12.32 -9.48
C VAL A 82 0.05 -12.63 -8.01
N THR A 83 -1.04 -13.03 -7.36
CA THR A 83 -1.02 -13.65 -6.03
C THR A 83 -1.31 -15.14 -6.17
N TYR A 84 -0.98 -15.96 -5.18
CA TYR A 84 -1.28 -17.39 -5.23
C TYR A 84 -2.34 -17.78 -4.21
N SER A 85 -3.27 -18.61 -4.63
CA SER A 85 -4.34 -19.13 -3.77
C SER A 85 -4.45 -20.65 -3.87
N GLY A 86 -4.66 -21.30 -2.73
CA GLY A 86 -5.03 -22.71 -2.63
C GLY A 86 -6.54 -22.93 -2.55
N GLN A 87 -7.34 -21.88 -2.70
CA GLN A 87 -8.81 -21.92 -2.65
C GLN A 87 -9.40 -22.73 -3.80
N ASN A 88 -10.12 -23.83 -3.49
CA ASN A 88 -10.80 -24.67 -4.49
C ASN A 88 -9.88 -25.16 -5.63
N VAL A 89 -8.58 -25.26 -5.36
CA VAL A 89 -7.59 -25.75 -6.33
C VAL A 89 -7.39 -27.25 -6.13
N SER A 90 -7.47 -28.00 -7.21
CA SER A 90 -7.18 -29.43 -7.23
C SER A 90 -6.07 -29.75 -8.23
N ALA A 91 -5.62 -30.99 -8.27
CA ALA A 91 -4.61 -31.44 -9.22
C ALA A 91 -5.05 -31.30 -10.70
N SER A 92 -6.35 -31.18 -10.97
CA SER A 92 -6.89 -30.97 -12.32
C SER A 92 -7.14 -29.50 -12.66
N THR A 93 -6.95 -28.57 -11.71
CA THR A 93 -7.11 -27.13 -11.99
C THR A 93 -6.03 -26.69 -12.99
N PRO A 94 -6.40 -26.09 -14.14
CA PRO A 94 -5.42 -25.61 -15.12
C PRO A 94 -4.44 -24.62 -14.49
N GLY A 95 -3.15 -24.80 -14.74
CA GLY A 95 -2.09 -23.96 -14.16
C GLY A 95 -1.82 -24.20 -12.68
N ALA A 96 -2.40 -25.25 -12.07
CA ALA A 96 -2.12 -25.58 -10.68
C ALA A 96 -0.68 -26.00 -10.46
N VAL A 97 -0.06 -25.37 -9.47
CA VAL A 97 1.23 -25.70 -8.92
C VAL A 97 1.06 -26.83 -7.91
N LEU A 98 1.62 -27.99 -8.21
CA LEU A 98 1.49 -29.22 -7.43
C LEU A 98 2.73 -29.53 -6.57
N THR A 99 3.68 -28.60 -6.54
CA THR A 99 4.96 -28.71 -5.82
C THR A 99 4.88 -28.30 -4.36
N SER A 100 3.84 -27.58 -3.97
CA SER A 100 3.64 -27.13 -2.59
C SER A 100 3.35 -28.30 -1.65
N LEU A 101 3.95 -28.26 -0.46
CA LEU A 101 3.61 -29.18 0.63
C LEU A 101 2.20 -28.96 1.19
N PHE A 102 1.62 -27.77 0.95
CA PHE A 102 0.36 -27.34 1.56
C PHE A 102 -0.86 -27.56 0.64
N GLY A 103 -0.70 -28.37 -0.41
CA GLY A 103 -1.73 -28.65 -1.40
C GLY A 103 -1.56 -27.84 -2.69
N PRO A 104 -2.40 -28.07 -3.72
CA PRO A 104 -2.34 -27.33 -4.97
C PRO A 104 -2.55 -25.82 -4.79
N PHE A 105 -1.77 -25.00 -5.49
CA PHE A 105 -1.97 -23.54 -5.59
C PHE A 105 -2.16 -23.14 -7.05
N VAL A 106 -2.85 -22.03 -7.29
CA VAL A 106 -2.91 -21.41 -8.63
C VAL A 106 -2.61 -19.93 -8.51
N GLY A 107 -1.93 -19.37 -9.52
CA GLY A 107 -1.75 -17.94 -9.64
C GLY A 107 -3.08 -17.27 -10.01
N LEU A 108 -3.41 -16.18 -9.33
CA LEU A 108 -4.55 -15.32 -9.58
C LEU A 108 -4.02 -14.01 -10.17
N PRO A 109 -3.94 -13.90 -11.51
CA PRO A 109 -3.56 -12.66 -12.16
C PRO A 109 -4.68 -11.62 -12.03
N VAL A 110 -4.30 -10.42 -11.64
CA VAL A 110 -5.13 -9.21 -11.66
C VAL A 110 -4.40 -8.18 -12.50
N SER A 111 -5.09 -7.63 -13.50
CA SER A 111 -4.51 -6.65 -14.41
C SER A 111 -5.28 -5.35 -14.33
N HIS A 112 -4.57 -4.24 -14.15
CA HIS A 112 -5.12 -2.89 -14.16
C HIS A 112 -4.51 -2.08 -15.29
N ASN A 113 -5.34 -1.24 -15.90
CA ASN A 113 -4.90 -0.21 -16.83
C ASN A 113 -5.61 1.09 -16.46
N TYR A 114 -4.85 2.12 -16.16
CA TYR A 114 -5.38 3.42 -15.79
C TYR A 114 -4.54 4.57 -16.32
N SER A 115 -5.18 5.72 -16.43
CA SER A 115 -4.55 6.95 -16.90
C SER A 115 -4.81 8.08 -15.93
N ASP A 116 -3.76 8.83 -15.58
CA ASP A 116 -3.81 9.96 -14.67
C ASP A 116 -3.53 11.26 -15.40
N PHE A 117 -4.43 12.22 -15.24
CA PHE A 117 -4.27 13.59 -15.72
C PHE A 117 -3.91 14.50 -14.54
N LEU A 118 -2.68 14.99 -14.52
CA LEU A 118 -2.07 15.66 -13.39
C LEU A 118 -1.67 17.12 -13.76
N PRO A 119 -2.63 18.06 -13.77
CA PRO A 119 -2.33 19.47 -13.97
C PRO A 119 -1.65 20.08 -12.74
N SER A 120 -0.83 21.10 -12.97
CA SER A 120 -0.20 21.90 -11.93
C SER A 120 -0.14 23.37 -12.35
N ALA A 121 -0.36 24.27 -11.40
CA ALA A 121 -0.25 25.70 -11.60
C ALA A 121 0.46 26.32 -10.40
N ASN A 122 1.44 27.17 -10.67
CA ASN A 122 2.13 27.96 -9.65
C ASN A 122 2.13 29.44 -10.04
N LEU A 123 1.91 30.32 -9.07
CA LEU A 123 1.93 31.77 -9.26
C LEU A 123 2.69 32.42 -8.10
N LYS A 124 3.64 33.28 -8.43
CA LYS A 124 4.39 34.15 -7.54
C LYS A 124 4.06 35.59 -7.89
N ILE A 125 3.73 36.40 -6.89
CA ILE A 125 3.48 37.84 -7.03
C ILE A 125 4.39 38.59 -6.06
N ASP A 126 5.18 39.51 -6.57
CA ASP A 126 5.93 40.49 -5.79
C ASP A 126 4.97 41.63 -5.44
N MET A 127 4.31 41.54 -4.28
CA MET A 127 3.35 42.54 -3.83
C MET A 127 4.05 43.87 -3.52
N THR A 128 5.26 43.80 -2.97
CA THR A 128 6.21 44.90 -2.77
C THR A 128 7.63 44.36 -2.98
N PRO A 129 8.70 45.20 -2.98
CA PRO A 129 10.08 44.70 -3.08
C PRO A 129 10.48 43.69 -1.99
N ASP A 130 9.78 43.70 -0.85
CA ASP A 130 10.08 42.89 0.32
C ASP A 130 8.96 41.89 0.66
N VAL A 131 7.83 41.88 -0.07
CA VAL A 131 6.69 41.00 0.20
C VAL A 131 6.32 40.19 -1.04
N ILE A 132 6.36 38.87 -0.90
CA ILE A 132 6.08 37.92 -1.97
C ILE A 132 4.89 37.06 -1.56
N ALA A 133 3.88 36.96 -2.42
CA ALA A 133 2.80 35.98 -2.28
C ALA A 133 2.98 34.83 -3.27
N ARG A 134 2.62 33.62 -2.84
CA ARG A 134 2.67 32.41 -3.65
C ARG A 134 1.36 31.65 -3.59
N PHE A 135 0.97 31.10 -4.73
CA PHE A 135 -0.19 30.25 -4.88
C PHE A 135 0.21 29.02 -5.68
N ALA A 136 -0.17 27.84 -5.22
CA ALA A 136 -0.01 26.61 -5.97
C ALA A 136 -1.30 25.79 -5.94
N ALA A 137 -1.59 25.14 -7.06
CA ALA A 137 -2.67 24.16 -7.17
C ALA A 137 -2.20 23.00 -8.04
N SER A 138 -2.38 21.77 -7.60
CA SER A 138 -1.94 20.60 -8.37
C SER A 138 -2.80 19.36 -8.14
N GLN A 139 -2.78 18.47 -9.13
CA GLN A 139 -3.18 17.08 -8.98
C GLN A 139 -1.92 16.22 -8.92
N THR A 140 -1.88 15.30 -7.97
CA THR A 140 -0.77 14.36 -7.78
C THR A 140 -1.29 12.94 -7.63
N MET A 141 -0.44 11.97 -7.90
CA MET A 141 -0.76 10.55 -7.78
C MET A 141 0.38 9.82 -7.07
N THR A 142 0.02 8.90 -6.18
CA THR A 142 0.92 7.97 -5.50
C THR A 142 0.37 6.56 -5.67
N ARG A 143 1.21 5.66 -6.17
CA ARG A 143 0.83 4.25 -6.32
C ARG A 143 0.72 3.57 -4.97
N ALA A 144 -0.10 2.53 -4.91
CA ALA A 144 -0.16 1.69 -3.74
C ALA A 144 1.17 0.95 -3.56
N ASP A 145 1.60 0.76 -2.31
CA ASP A 145 2.76 -0.07 -2.04
C ASP A 145 2.53 -1.50 -2.55
N TYR A 146 3.55 -2.13 -3.12
CA TYR A 146 3.45 -3.51 -3.60
C TYR A 146 3.06 -4.49 -2.48
N SER A 147 3.43 -4.20 -1.23
CA SER A 147 2.98 -4.96 -0.05
C SER A 147 1.51 -4.75 0.30
N ALA A 148 0.93 -3.60 -0.06
CA ALA A 148 -0.52 -3.38 0.07
C ALA A 148 -1.27 -4.09 -1.04
N LEU A 149 -0.74 -4.12 -2.27
CA LEU A 149 -1.33 -4.79 -3.42
C LEU A 149 -1.27 -6.32 -3.29
N ALA A 150 -0.10 -6.86 -2.97
CA ALA A 150 0.17 -8.29 -3.03
C ALA A 150 0.74 -8.84 -1.71
N GLY A 151 0.43 -8.15 -0.60
CA GLY A 151 0.83 -8.54 0.74
C GLY A 151 0.53 -10.00 1.06
N SER A 152 1.49 -10.62 1.75
CA SER A 152 1.39 -12.00 2.21
C SER A 152 0.08 -12.22 2.97
N THR A 153 -0.64 -13.29 2.59
CA THR A 153 -1.85 -13.70 3.30
C THR A 153 -1.45 -14.44 4.56
N ASN A 154 -1.72 -13.85 5.73
CA ASN A 154 -1.47 -14.44 7.04
C ASN A 154 -2.79 -14.88 7.64
N LEU A 155 -2.90 -16.15 8.00
CA LEU A 155 -4.14 -16.75 8.47
C LEU A 155 -3.98 -17.32 9.87
N ALA A 156 -4.89 -16.96 10.76
CA ALA A 156 -5.09 -17.57 12.07
C ALA A 156 -6.38 -18.40 12.02
N PRO A 157 -6.27 -19.74 11.90
CA PRO A 157 -7.44 -20.60 11.74
C PRO A 157 -8.37 -20.55 12.96
N PRO A 158 -9.69 -20.72 12.78
CA PRO A 158 -10.61 -20.84 13.89
C PRO A 158 -10.42 -22.17 14.62
N GLY A 159 -10.76 -22.22 15.91
CA GLY A 159 -10.70 -23.46 16.70
C GLY A 159 -11.81 -24.49 16.39
N THR A 160 -12.71 -24.21 15.43
CA THR A 160 -13.83 -25.09 15.05
C THR A 160 -14.16 -24.96 13.55
N LEU A 161 -14.79 -25.98 12.96
CA LEU A 161 -15.25 -26.00 11.55
C LEU A 161 -16.29 -24.93 11.20
N THR A 162 -17.10 -24.53 12.18
CA THR A 162 -18.13 -23.50 12.01
C THR A 162 -17.66 -22.12 12.46
N GLY A 163 -16.41 -22.00 12.93
CA GLY A 163 -15.83 -20.74 13.37
C GLY A 163 -15.30 -19.92 12.20
N ILE A 164 -15.09 -18.63 12.46
CA ILE A 164 -14.48 -17.69 11.52
C ILE A 164 -13.05 -17.43 12.00
N GLY A 165 -12.07 -17.70 11.15
CA GLY A 165 -10.67 -17.37 11.41
C GLY A 165 -10.41 -15.87 11.26
N SER A 166 -9.24 -15.41 11.66
CA SER A 166 -8.80 -14.03 11.42
C SER A 166 -7.55 -14.03 10.55
N GLY A 167 -7.24 -12.91 9.91
CA GLY A 167 -6.00 -12.81 9.14
C GLY A 167 -5.75 -11.43 8.57
N THR A 168 -4.67 -11.34 7.81
CA THR A 168 -4.33 -10.15 7.02
C THR A 168 -3.99 -10.57 5.60
N GLY A 169 -4.13 -9.67 4.63
CA GLY A 169 -3.72 -9.92 3.25
C GLY A 169 -3.55 -8.63 2.48
N GLY A 170 -2.94 -8.73 1.30
CA GLY A 170 -2.95 -7.65 0.31
C GLY A 170 -4.31 -7.51 -0.39
N ASN A 171 -4.46 -6.43 -1.11
CA ASN A 171 -5.60 -6.16 -1.97
C ASN A 171 -5.10 -5.75 -3.37
N PRO A 172 -5.09 -6.68 -4.35
CA PRO A 172 -4.59 -6.37 -5.67
C PRO A 172 -5.48 -5.40 -6.45
N ASP A 173 -6.69 -5.10 -5.95
CA ASP A 173 -7.64 -4.16 -6.57
C ASP A 173 -7.50 -2.71 -6.08
N LEU A 174 -6.43 -2.39 -5.32
CA LEU A 174 -6.19 -1.02 -4.88
C LEU A 174 -5.94 -0.09 -6.07
N LYS A 175 -6.66 1.02 -6.05
CA LYS A 175 -6.43 2.16 -6.92
C LYS A 175 -5.31 3.03 -6.34
N PRO A 176 -4.54 3.74 -7.18
CA PRO A 176 -3.57 4.71 -6.71
C PRO A 176 -4.25 5.85 -5.96
N ILE A 177 -3.56 6.38 -4.95
CA ILE A 177 -3.94 7.57 -4.20
C ILE A 177 -3.81 8.76 -5.14
N ARG A 178 -4.86 9.58 -5.23
CA ARG A 178 -4.85 10.83 -6.00
C ARG A 178 -5.09 11.98 -5.04
N SER A 179 -4.27 13.03 -5.12
CA SER A 179 -4.41 14.19 -4.24
C SER A 179 -4.61 15.47 -5.04
N THR A 180 -5.66 16.21 -4.67
CA THR A 180 -5.84 17.61 -5.07
C THR A 180 -5.21 18.50 -4.02
N ASN A 181 -4.15 19.22 -4.37
CA ASN A 181 -3.38 20.04 -3.43
C ASN A 181 -3.54 21.53 -3.74
N TYR A 182 -3.65 22.33 -2.68
CA TYR A 182 -3.66 23.78 -2.73
C TYR A 182 -2.73 24.35 -1.66
N ASP A 183 -1.94 25.34 -2.06
CA ASP A 183 -1.03 26.05 -1.15
C ASP A 183 -1.16 27.56 -1.39
N VAL A 184 -1.20 28.31 -0.29
CA VAL A 184 -1.19 29.78 -0.32
C VAL A 184 -0.20 30.28 0.71
N GLY A 185 0.83 30.99 0.26
CA GLY A 185 1.92 31.47 1.08
C GLY A 185 2.16 32.96 0.96
N LEU A 186 2.63 33.56 2.04
CA LEU A 186 3.12 34.94 2.09
C LEU A 186 4.50 34.95 2.75
N GLU A 187 5.44 35.64 2.12
CA GLU A 187 6.81 35.84 2.56
C GLU A 187 7.09 37.33 2.72
N TRP A 188 7.64 37.73 3.86
CA TRP A 188 8.05 39.10 4.15
C TRP A 188 9.52 39.18 4.54
N TYR A 189 10.31 39.77 3.67
CA TYR A 189 11.74 40.02 3.81
C TYR A 189 11.98 41.35 4.54
N PHE A 190 11.66 41.39 5.83
CA PHE A 190 11.64 42.62 6.63
C PHE A 190 13.01 43.28 6.87
N ALA A 191 14.10 42.54 6.65
CA ALA A 191 15.47 43.06 6.72
C ALA A 191 16.42 42.21 5.86
N LYS A 192 17.64 42.72 5.62
CA LYS A 192 18.68 41.95 4.94
C LYS A 192 18.87 40.61 5.65
N ARG A 193 18.80 39.51 4.88
CA ARG A 193 18.97 38.13 5.37
C ARG A 193 17.94 37.71 6.45
N SER A 194 16.80 38.39 6.52
CA SER A 194 15.74 38.09 7.49
C SER A 194 14.38 37.95 6.79
N LEU A 195 13.58 36.99 7.25
CA LEU A 195 12.33 36.56 6.62
C LEU A 195 11.32 36.12 7.68
N LEU A 196 10.07 36.52 7.51
CA LEU A 196 8.92 35.87 8.13
C LEU A 196 8.03 35.34 7.01
N ALA A 197 7.72 34.05 7.03
CA ALA A 197 6.85 33.43 6.04
C ALA A 197 5.78 32.59 6.71
N GLY A 198 4.62 32.54 6.07
CA GLY A 198 3.51 31.68 6.46
C GLY A 198 2.83 31.07 5.26
N THR A 199 2.51 29.77 5.34
CA THR A 199 1.84 29.02 4.28
C THR A 199 0.64 28.28 4.86
N LEU A 200 -0.50 28.35 4.17
CA LEU A 200 -1.66 27.51 4.39
C LEU A 200 -1.68 26.43 3.31
N PHE A 201 -1.90 25.18 3.69
CA PHE A 201 -1.98 24.07 2.75
C PHE A 201 -3.23 23.23 2.98
N TYR A 202 -3.74 22.65 1.89
CA TYR A 202 -4.88 21.74 1.89
C TYR A 202 -4.69 20.66 0.82
N MET A 203 -4.88 19.40 1.22
CA MET A 203 -4.78 18.21 0.37
C MET A 203 -6.08 17.42 0.50
N ASP A 204 -6.77 17.17 -0.61
CA ASP A 204 -7.91 16.25 -0.70
C ASP A 204 -7.47 14.92 -1.31
N LEU A 205 -7.41 13.89 -0.49
CA LEU A 205 -6.89 12.56 -0.83
C LEU A 205 -8.04 11.64 -1.25
N GLN A 206 -8.08 11.30 -2.53
CA GLN A 206 -8.93 10.25 -3.07
C GLN A 206 -8.17 8.93 -3.09
N ASN A 207 -8.89 7.84 -2.81
CA ASN A 207 -8.34 6.49 -2.74
C ASN A 207 -7.21 6.31 -1.72
N TYR A 208 -7.18 7.14 -0.67
CA TYR A 208 -6.27 6.96 0.46
C TYR A 208 -6.33 5.50 0.95
N ILE A 209 -5.20 4.91 1.30
CA ILE A 209 -5.15 3.50 1.69
C ILE A 209 -5.42 3.39 3.19
N GLY A 210 -6.62 2.95 3.54
CA GLY A 210 -7.00 2.57 4.90
C GLY A 210 -7.05 1.05 5.06
N PHE A 211 -7.55 0.56 6.19
CA PHE A 211 -7.77 -0.87 6.42
C PHE A 211 -9.27 -1.19 6.54
N GLY A 212 -9.70 -2.22 5.83
CA GLY A 212 -11.06 -2.76 5.84
C GLY A 212 -11.08 -4.25 6.17
N SER A 213 -12.29 -4.81 6.24
CA SER A 213 -12.50 -6.22 6.55
C SER A 213 -13.14 -6.94 5.38
N GLN A 214 -12.54 -8.03 4.91
CA GLN A 214 -13.10 -8.89 3.86
C GLN A 214 -13.20 -10.32 4.36
N THR A 215 -14.35 -10.96 4.19
CA THR A 215 -14.50 -12.38 4.51
C THR A 215 -14.19 -13.22 3.27
N LEU A 216 -13.09 -13.97 3.32
CA LEU A 216 -12.69 -14.92 2.28
C LEU A 216 -12.54 -16.31 2.90
N SER A 217 -12.73 -17.36 2.11
CA SER A 217 -12.48 -18.71 2.60
C SER A 217 -10.99 -19.05 2.42
N TYR A 218 -10.41 -19.95 3.21
CA TYR A 218 -9.10 -20.55 2.96
C TYR A 218 -9.01 -21.93 3.59
N LEU A 219 -8.06 -22.75 3.13
CA LEU A 219 -7.73 -24.01 3.79
C LEU A 219 -6.97 -23.72 5.10
N THR A 220 -7.39 -24.39 6.16
CA THR A 220 -6.75 -24.31 7.48
C THR A 220 -5.41 -25.04 7.53
N TYR A 221 -4.37 -24.41 8.08
CA TYR A 221 -3.03 -24.98 8.26
C TYR A 221 -2.46 -24.66 9.66
N GLY A 222 -1.59 -25.52 10.19
CA GLY A 222 -0.96 -25.38 11.51
C GLY A 222 -1.54 -26.29 12.62
N PRO A 223 -0.72 -27.02 13.39
CA PRO A 223 -1.15 -27.83 14.54
C PRO A 223 -1.44 -26.99 15.81
N PRO A 224 -2.26 -27.45 16.80
CA PRO A 224 -3.01 -28.70 16.88
C PRO A 224 -4.50 -28.50 17.27
N ALA A 225 -5.42 -28.34 16.31
CA ALA A 225 -6.85 -28.65 16.46
C ALA A 225 -7.56 -28.56 15.10
N PRO A 226 -8.64 -29.32 14.87
CA PRO A 226 -9.49 -29.13 13.70
C PRO A 226 -10.09 -27.72 13.67
N PRO A 227 -10.28 -27.16 12.47
CA PRO A 227 -10.14 -27.82 11.19
C PRO A 227 -8.69 -27.80 10.72
N GLN A 228 -8.18 -28.93 10.27
CA GLN A 228 -6.90 -28.98 9.56
C GLN A 228 -7.20 -29.41 8.13
N GLY A 229 -6.77 -28.63 7.14
CA GLY A 229 -7.05 -28.89 5.73
C GLY A 229 -8.52 -28.70 5.33
N ALA A 230 -9.38 -28.18 6.21
CA ALA A 230 -10.75 -27.82 5.84
C ALA A 230 -10.82 -26.38 5.34
N LEU A 231 -11.73 -26.14 4.39
CA LEU A 231 -12.06 -24.82 3.90
C LEU A 231 -12.95 -24.11 4.92
N VAL A 232 -12.49 -23.00 5.50
CA VAL A 232 -13.27 -22.18 6.43
C VAL A 232 -13.19 -20.71 6.06
N GLN A 233 -14.15 -19.93 6.56
CA GLN A 233 -14.15 -18.48 6.40
C GLN A 233 -13.12 -17.83 7.33
N TYR A 234 -12.45 -16.81 6.80
CA TYR A 234 -11.55 -15.92 7.51
C TYR A 234 -12.02 -14.51 7.32
N ASN A 235 -12.10 -13.75 8.41
CA ASN A 235 -12.25 -12.32 8.36
C ASN A 235 -10.87 -11.68 8.27
N LEU A 236 -10.51 -11.23 7.07
CA LEU A 236 -9.21 -10.63 6.78
C LEU A 236 -9.25 -9.12 6.94
N THR A 237 -8.24 -8.57 7.62
CA THR A 237 -7.91 -7.15 7.53
C THR A 237 -7.06 -6.93 6.28
N VAL A 238 -7.60 -6.17 5.32
CA VAL A 238 -6.96 -5.89 4.03
C VAL A 238 -6.92 -4.37 3.79
N PRO A 239 -5.92 -3.87 3.07
CA PRO A 239 -5.91 -2.47 2.67
C PRO A 239 -7.08 -2.19 1.71
N VAL A 240 -7.73 -1.05 1.88
CA VAL A 240 -8.87 -0.62 1.06
C VAL A 240 -8.72 0.84 0.68
N ASN A 241 -9.23 1.21 -0.50
CA ASN A 241 -9.30 2.61 -0.89
C ASN A 241 -10.42 3.31 -0.11
N THR A 242 -10.08 4.42 0.52
CA THR A 242 -10.98 5.33 1.22
C THR A 242 -10.68 6.78 0.81
N LYS A 243 -11.21 7.75 1.52
CA LYS A 243 -10.92 9.18 1.34
C LYS A 243 -10.30 9.77 2.59
N GLY A 244 -9.51 10.81 2.40
CA GLY A 244 -8.95 11.58 3.49
C GLY A 244 -8.68 13.02 3.08
N ARG A 245 -8.32 13.85 4.05
CA ARG A 245 -7.87 15.21 3.82
C ARG A 245 -6.75 15.54 4.78
N VAL A 246 -5.84 16.41 4.37
CA VAL A 246 -4.79 16.97 5.22
C VAL A 246 -4.81 18.47 5.04
N GLN A 247 -4.78 19.22 6.13
CA GLN A 247 -4.71 20.67 6.08
C GLN A 247 -3.87 21.21 7.23
N GLY A 248 -3.29 22.38 7.05
CA GLY A 248 -2.43 22.92 8.07
C GLY A 248 -1.84 24.26 7.74
N ILE A 249 -0.94 24.68 8.64
CA ILE A 249 -0.18 25.91 8.50
C ILE A 249 1.29 25.62 8.74
N GLU A 250 2.15 26.33 8.01
CA GLU A 250 3.59 26.34 8.21
C GLU A 250 4.04 27.77 8.42
N LEU A 251 4.91 27.98 9.40
CA LEU A 251 5.50 29.27 9.73
C LEU A 251 7.02 29.12 9.73
N VAL A 252 7.70 30.09 9.13
CA VAL A 252 9.15 30.17 9.12
C VAL A 252 9.57 31.57 9.55
N TYR A 253 10.51 31.64 10.48
CA TYR A 253 11.12 32.88 10.92
C TYR A 253 12.63 32.75 10.88
N GLN A 254 13.28 33.71 10.20
CA GLN A 254 14.72 33.82 10.14
C GLN A 254 15.11 35.27 10.39
N GLN A 255 16.08 35.50 11.26
CA GLN A 255 16.59 36.83 11.51
C GLN A 255 18.10 36.82 11.69
N ALA A 256 18.80 37.64 10.91
CA ALA A 256 20.19 37.99 11.19
C ALA A 256 20.23 39.04 12.31
N LEU A 257 20.95 38.73 13.39
CA LEU A 257 21.12 39.62 14.55
C LEU A 257 22.48 40.35 14.53
N ALA A 258 23.50 39.74 13.94
CA ALA A 258 24.82 40.31 13.68
C ALA A 258 25.47 39.64 12.45
N ASP A 259 26.65 40.11 12.01
CA ASP A 259 27.28 39.68 10.74
C ASP A 259 27.46 38.16 10.57
N HIS A 260 27.58 37.43 11.68
CA HIS A 260 27.75 35.96 11.71
C HIS A 260 26.82 35.27 12.72
N PHE A 261 25.81 35.98 13.21
CA PHE A 261 24.91 35.46 14.23
C PHE A 261 23.46 35.75 13.85
N GLY A 262 22.61 34.73 13.96
CA GLY A 262 21.21 34.82 13.63
C GLY A 262 20.42 33.73 14.35
N LEU A 263 19.12 33.82 14.20
CA LEU A 263 18.17 32.85 14.70
C LEU A 263 17.32 32.35 13.52
N GLU A 264 16.96 31.09 13.57
CA GLU A 264 16.01 30.48 12.67
C GLU A 264 15.03 29.62 13.48
N GLY A 265 13.78 29.59 13.04
CA GLY A 265 12.74 28.80 13.65
C GLY A 265 11.69 28.45 12.62
N ASN A 266 11.12 27.27 12.75
CA ASN A 266 9.97 26.84 11.96
C ASN A 266 8.92 26.22 12.88
N TYR A 267 7.67 26.26 12.44
CA TYR A 267 6.56 25.63 13.12
C TYR A 267 5.55 25.13 12.09
N THR A 268 5.17 23.87 12.21
CA THR A 268 4.13 23.26 11.36
C THR A 268 3.04 22.69 12.24
N TYR A 269 1.79 23.02 11.90
CA TYR A 269 0.61 22.38 12.46
C TYR A 269 -0.18 21.70 11.35
N THR A 270 -0.59 20.46 11.58
CA THR A 270 -1.27 19.63 10.58
C THR A 270 -2.44 18.87 11.21
N ASP A 271 -3.61 18.95 10.60
CA ASP A 271 -4.80 18.14 10.89
C ASP A 271 -5.08 17.26 9.66
N GLY A 272 -4.81 15.97 9.79
CA GLY A 272 -5.13 14.96 8.79
C GLY A 272 -6.28 14.08 9.25
N ARG A 273 -7.28 13.84 8.39
CA ARG A 273 -8.43 12.99 8.70
C ARG A 273 -8.85 12.08 7.55
N GLN A 274 -9.23 10.86 7.86
CA GLN A 274 -9.97 9.96 6.99
C GLN A 274 -11.44 10.41 6.95
N THR A 275 -11.99 10.64 5.76
CA THR A 275 -13.32 11.22 5.56
C THR A 275 -14.38 10.21 5.15
N GLU A 276 -13.97 8.97 4.86
CA GLU A 276 -14.85 7.85 4.49
C GLU A 276 -14.34 6.56 5.15
N GLY A 277 -15.18 5.52 5.32
CA GLY A 277 -14.70 4.20 5.79
C GLY A 277 -14.10 4.16 7.19
N VAL A 278 -14.39 5.16 8.05
CA VAL A 278 -13.97 5.14 9.45
C VAL A 278 -14.70 3.99 10.16
N LEU A 279 -13.96 3.05 10.73
CA LEU A 279 -14.53 1.94 11.49
C LEU A 279 -15.37 2.47 12.65
N GLN A 280 -16.50 1.84 12.98
CA GLN A 280 -17.31 2.25 14.14
C GLN A 280 -16.45 2.25 15.42
N GLY A 281 -16.32 3.41 16.06
CA GLY A 281 -15.48 3.59 17.26
C GLY A 281 -13.99 3.79 16.98
N GLY A 282 -13.57 3.90 15.71
CA GLY A 282 -12.20 4.20 15.30
C GLY A 282 -11.88 5.70 15.32
N ASP A 283 -10.58 6.02 15.43
CA ASP A 283 -10.05 7.37 15.24
C ASP A 283 -10.02 7.70 13.74
N ASP A 284 -10.50 8.89 13.37
CA ASP A 284 -10.47 9.38 12.00
C ASP A 284 -9.14 10.08 11.67
N ARG A 285 -8.26 10.31 12.64
CA ARG A 285 -7.00 11.02 12.41
C ARG A 285 -6.04 10.21 11.54
N LEU A 286 -5.52 10.87 10.51
CA LEU A 286 -4.37 10.37 9.76
C LEU A 286 -3.14 10.54 10.66
N VAL A 287 -2.69 9.44 11.24
CA VAL A 287 -1.45 9.40 12.02
C VAL A 287 -0.27 9.46 11.05
N GLY A 288 0.42 10.60 11.05
CA GLY A 288 1.74 10.71 10.42
C GLY A 288 2.75 9.86 11.20
N THR A 289 3.60 9.14 10.49
CA THR A 289 4.83 8.61 11.09
C THR A 289 5.82 9.78 11.15
N SER A 290 5.87 10.47 12.29
CA SER A 290 6.95 11.41 12.62
C SER A 290 8.29 10.69 12.70
#